data_AF-A0A4Z0N504-F1
#
_entry.id   AF-A0A4Z0N504-F1
#
_cell.length_a   1.000
_cell.length_b   1.000
_cell.length_c   1.000
_cell.angle_alpha   90.00
_cell.angle_beta   90.00
_cell.angle_gamma   90.00
#
_symmetry.space_group_name_H-M   'P 1'
#
loop_
_entity.id
_entity.type
_entity.pdbx_description
1 polymer ?
#
loop_
_entity_poly.entity_id
_entity_poly.type
_entity_poly.pdbx_seq_one_letter_code
_entity_poly.pdbx_strand_id
1 'polypeptide(L)'
;MTPPSNPDASYRAPESVNRLQAEHLREMLLAQCEQLDADLATYGSALERYQRRGEQTQARRIRGMIRTAERERRSVQDLIAGLERRFLGGDGRTETARHPASPTGPPRHVGPRTHPYPTPHRVIRT
;
A
#
# COMPACT_ATOMS: atom_id res chain seq x y z
N MET A 1 12.73 17.57 -48.03
CA MET A 1 12.43 18.32 -46.79
C MET A 1 11.68 17.38 -45.87
N THR A 2 12.36 16.77 -44.89
CA THR A 2 11.76 15.97 -43.83
C THR A 2 11.21 16.93 -42.76
N PRO A 3 9.99 16.75 -42.25
CA PRO A 3 9.46 17.62 -41.21
C PRO A 3 10.28 17.43 -39.93
N PRO A 4 10.51 18.49 -39.12
CA PRO A 4 11.16 18.35 -37.83
C PRO A 4 10.27 17.47 -36.96
N SER A 5 10.71 16.25 -36.70
CA SER A 5 10.10 15.37 -35.72
C SER A 5 10.24 16.08 -34.37
N ASN A 6 9.13 16.59 -33.84
CA ASN A 6 9.12 17.38 -32.62
C ASN A 6 9.25 16.43 -31.42
N PRO A 7 10.44 16.28 -30.79
CA PRO A 7 10.66 15.30 -29.73
C PRO A 7 9.78 15.57 -28.49
N ASP A 8 9.34 16.83 -28.32
CA ASP A 8 8.44 17.24 -27.24
C ASP A 8 7.03 16.63 -27.37
N ALA A 9 6.55 16.36 -28.59
CA ALA A 9 5.23 15.76 -28.78
C ALA A 9 5.20 14.30 -28.33
N SER A 10 6.29 13.57 -28.60
CA SER A 10 6.47 12.18 -28.17
C SER A 10 6.72 12.06 -26.66
N TYR A 11 7.21 13.11 -26.00
CA TYR A 11 7.46 13.15 -24.55
C TYR A 11 6.20 13.56 -23.75
N ARG A 12 5.36 14.45 -24.29
CA ARG A 12 4.10 14.88 -23.66
C ARG A 12 2.99 13.84 -23.72
N ALA A 13 2.96 13.00 -24.76
CA ALA A 13 1.97 11.93 -24.91
C ALA A 13 2.04 10.83 -23.81
N PRO A 14 3.20 10.31 -23.40
CA PRO A 14 3.28 9.36 -22.28
C PRO A 14 3.01 10.02 -20.93
N GLU A 15 3.39 11.30 -20.75
CA GLU A 15 3.09 12.05 -19.53
C GLU A 15 1.58 12.25 -19.32
N SER A 16 0.82 12.52 -20.39
CA SER A 16 -0.64 12.65 -20.30
C SER A 16 -1.35 11.31 -20.01
N VAL A 17 -0.87 10.20 -20.58
CA VAL A 17 -1.39 8.85 -20.29
C VAL A 17 -1.10 8.46 -18.82
N ASN A 18 0.12 8.72 -18.34
CA ASN A 18 0.49 8.46 -16.95
C ASN A 18 -0.36 9.28 -15.96
N ARG A 19 -0.64 10.54 -16.32
CA ARG A 19 -1.51 11.42 -15.51
C ARG A 19 -2.95 10.92 -15.48
N LEU A 20 -3.52 10.55 -16.62
CA LEU A 20 -4.88 10.00 -16.70
C LEU A 20 -5.00 8.69 -15.90
N GLN A 21 -4.00 7.81 -15.99
CA GLN A 21 -3.97 6.57 -15.21
C GLN A 21 -3.87 6.85 -13.71
N ALA A 22 -3.05 7.83 -13.32
CA ALA A 22 -2.94 8.24 -11.93
C ALA A 22 -4.26 8.81 -11.39
N GLU A 23 -4.95 9.65 -12.16
CA GLU A 23 -6.28 10.18 -11.81
C GLU A 23 -7.29 9.05 -11.61
N HIS A 24 -7.33 8.07 -12.52
CA HIS A 24 -8.20 6.91 -12.38
C HIS A 24 -7.90 6.08 -11.11
N LEU A 25 -6.62 5.80 -10.84
CA LEU A 25 -6.23 5.06 -9.63
C LEU A 25 -6.56 5.85 -8.35
N ARG A 26 -6.42 7.17 -8.37
CA ARG A 26 -6.80 8.05 -7.27
C ARG A 26 -8.30 7.96 -6.99
N GLU A 27 -9.14 8.00 -8.03
CA GLU A 27 -10.60 7.84 -7.89
C GLU A 27 -10.96 6.48 -7.27
N MET A 28 -10.33 5.40 -7.72
CA MET A 28 -10.54 4.08 -7.13
C MET A 28 -10.15 4.02 -5.64
N LEU A 29 -9.01 4.60 -5.27
CA LEU A 29 -8.55 4.62 -3.87
C LEU A 29 -9.45 5.51 -3.00
N LEU A 30 -9.99 6.60 -3.54
CA LEU A 30 -10.97 7.45 -2.84
C LEU A 30 -12.27 6.67 -2.58
N ALA A 31 -12.78 5.95 -3.58
CA ALA A 31 -13.95 5.10 -3.41
C ALA A 31 -13.72 4.00 -2.34
N GLN A 32 -12.51 3.43 -2.28
CA GLN A 32 -12.15 2.48 -1.22
C GLN A 32 -12.11 3.15 0.17
N CYS A 33 -11.60 4.38 0.28
CA CYS A 33 -11.66 5.15 1.52
C CYS A 33 -13.11 5.38 1.99
N GLU A 34 -14.01 5.74 1.08
CA GLU A 34 -15.43 5.92 1.38
C GLU A 34 -16.07 4.62 1.88
N GLN A 35 -15.74 3.49 1.24
CA GLN A 35 -16.21 2.17 1.68
C GLN A 35 -15.70 1.82 3.09
N LEU A 36 -14.42 2.07 3.38
CA LEU A 36 -13.84 1.83 4.71
C LEU A 36 -14.49 2.73 5.78
N ASP A 37 -14.82 3.97 5.44
CA ASP A 37 -15.53 4.88 6.34
C ASP A 37 -16.97 4.40 6.63
N ALA A 38 -17.67 3.86 5.62
CA ALA A 38 -18.97 3.24 5.80
C ALA A 38 -18.90 1.97 6.68
N ASP A 39 -17.87 1.15 6.49
CA ASP A 39 -17.63 -0.05 7.29
C ASP A 39 -17.32 0.31 8.75
N LEU A 40 -16.49 1.34 8.98
CA LEU A 40 -16.19 1.86 10.32
C LEU A 40 -17.44 2.36 11.04
N ALA A 41 -18.33 3.09 10.35
CA ALA A 41 -19.62 3.51 10.91
C ALA A 41 -20.49 2.30 11.29
N THR A 42 -20.52 1.28 10.44
CA THR A 42 -21.25 0.03 10.68
C THR A 42 -20.68 -0.71 11.90
N TYR A 43 -19.36 -0.84 12.00
CA TYR A 43 -18.70 -1.49 13.12
C TYR A 43 -18.88 -0.70 14.42
N GLY A 44 -18.85 0.63 14.37
CA GLY A 44 -19.12 1.50 15.51
C GLY A 44 -20.51 1.27 16.09
N SER A 45 -21.54 1.32 15.25
CA SER A 45 -22.92 1.06 15.68
C SER A 45 -23.13 -0.37 16.21
N ALA A 46 -22.48 -1.37 15.61
CA ALA A 46 -22.51 -2.74 16.11
C ALA A 46 -21.77 -2.90 17.45
N LEU A 47 -20.64 -2.21 17.63
CA LEU A 47 -19.90 -2.18 18.90
C LEU A 47 -20.79 -1.65 20.04
N GLU A 48 -21.48 -0.53 19.81
CA GLU A 48 -22.39 0.06 20.80
C GLU A 48 -23.50 -0.93 21.19
N ARG A 49 -24.11 -1.60 20.20
CA ARG A 49 -25.13 -2.63 20.46
C ARG A 49 -24.59 -3.78 21.32
N TYR A 50 -23.41 -4.31 21.01
CA TYR A 50 -22.81 -5.39 21.79
C TYR A 50 -22.43 -4.96 23.20
N GLN A 51 -21.95 -3.72 23.38
CA GLN A 51 -21.63 -3.18 24.69
C GLN A 51 -22.89 -3.03 25.56
N ARG A 52 -23.99 -2.51 25.00
CA ARG A 52 -25.28 -2.39 25.72
C ARG A 52 -25.83 -3.74 26.16
N ARG A 53 -25.60 -4.80 25.38
CA ARG A 53 -26.03 -6.18 25.70
C ARG A 53 -25.06 -6.95 26.59
N GLY A 54 -23.89 -6.40 26.90
CA GLY A 54 -22.85 -7.11 27.66
C GLY A 54 -22.16 -8.24 26.88
N GLU A 55 -22.26 -8.26 25.55
CA GLU A 55 -21.69 -9.30 24.68
C GLU A 55 -20.16 -9.09 24.48
N GLN A 56 -19.36 -9.34 25.53
CA GLN A 56 -17.93 -9.00 25.55
C GLN A 56 -17.10 -9.66 24.45
N THR A 57 -17.40 -10.91 24.11
CA THR A 57 -16.67 -11.63 23.03
C THR A 57 -16.90 -10.96 21.68
N GLN A 58 -18.15 -10.56 21.37
CA GLN A 58 -18.47 -9.86 20.13
C GLN A 58 -17.89 -8.44 20.12
N ALA A 59 -17.97 -7.72 21.24
CA ALA A 59 -17.36 -6.41 21.38
C ALA A 59 -15.84 -6.45 21.17
N ARG A 60 -15.15 -7.47 21.70
CA ARG A 60 -13.72 -7.68 21.48
C ARG A 60 -13.40 -7.92 20.01
N ARG A 61 -14.19 -8.76 19.34
CA ARG A 61 -14.02 -9.07 17.91
C ARG A 61 -14.19 -7.82 17.05
N ILE A 62 -15.26 -7.04 17.26
CA ILE A 62 -15.51 -5.82 16.51
C ILE A 62 -14.43 -4.76 16.72
N ARG A 63 -13.92 -4.59 17.95
CA ARG A 63 -12.76 -3.70 18.19
C ARG A 63 -11.53 -4.13 17.38
N GLY A 64 -11.36 -5.42 17.14
CA GLY A 64 -10.35 -5.95 16.23
C GLY A 64 -10.58 -5.50 14.80
N MET A 65 -11.81 -5.66 14.30
CA MET A 65 -12.19 -5.26 12.94
C MET A 65 -12.03 -3.75 12.72
N ILE A 66 -12.46 -2.92 13.67
CA ILE A 66 -12.28 -1.46 13.64
C ILE A 66 -10.80 -1.10 13.46
N ARG A 67 -9.91 -1.65 14.31
CA ARG A 67 -8.46 -1.36 14.21
C ARG A 67 -7.85 -1.82 12.89
N THR A 68 -8.36 -2.91 12.30
CA THR A 68 -7.89 -3.37 10.99
C THR A 68 -8.34 -2.40 9.90
N ALA A 69 -9.63 -2.04 9.85
CA ALA A 69 -10.17 -1.08 8.89
C ALA A 69 -9.51 0.30 9.00
N GLU A 70 -9.24 0.77 10.23
CA GLU A 70 -8.51 2.03 10.46
C GLU A 70 -7.07 2.00 9.92
N ARG A 71 -6.37 0.86 10.06
CA ARG A 71 -5.02 0.71 9.49
C ARG A 71 -5.08 0.70 7.98
N GLU A 72 -6.02 -0.02 7.41
CA GLU A 72 -6.23 -0.06 5.96
C GLU A 72 -6.52 1.32 5.41
N ARG A 73 -7.42 2.08 6.05
CA ARG A 73 -7.75 3.45 5.68
C ARG A 73 -6.51 4.35 5.66
N ARG A 74 -5.66 4.27 6.70
CA ARG A 74 -4.39 5.03 6.73
C ARG A 74 -3.46 4.62 5.58
N SER A 75 -3.31 3.32 5.33
CA SER A 75 -2.48 2.83 4.22
C SER A 75 -2.99 3.32 2.86
N VAL A 76 -4.31 3.33 2.64
CA VAL A 76 -4.91 3.85 1.39
C VAL A 76 -4.69 5.35 1.26
N GLN A 77 -4.82 6.12 2.34
CA GLN A 77 -4.51 7.55 2.36
C GLN A 77 -3.04 7.83 2.02
N ASP A 78 -2.11 7.04 2.56
CA ASP A 78 -0.69 7.15 2.23
C ASP A 78 -0.40 6.85 0.75
N LEU A 79 -1.11 5.87 0.17
CA LEU A 79 -1.03 5.56 -1.26
C LEU A 79 -1.55 6.70 -2.13
N ILE A 80 -2.68 7.32 -1.76
CA ILE A 80 -3.22 8.50 -2.45
C ILE A 80 -2.21 9.63 -2.42
N ALA A 81 -1.68 9.97 -1.24
CA ALA A 81 -0.70 11.05 -1.09
C ALA A 81 0.59 10.77 -1.89
N GLY A 82 1.04 9.51 -1.94
CA GLY A 82 2.19 9.09 -2.74
C GLY A 82 1.95 9.22 -4.24
N LEU A 83 0.75 8.86 -4.71
CA LEU A 83 0.34 8.97 -6.10
C LEU A 83 0.20 10.45 -6.52
N GLU A 84 -0.49 11.25 -5.70
CA GLU A 84 -0.66 12.68 -5.93
C GLU A 84 0.69 13.37 -6.06
N ARG A 85 1.62 13.13 -5.13
CA ARG A 85 2.95 13.72 -5.16
C ARG A 85 3.75 13.39 -6.42
N ARG A 86 3.63 12.17 -6.95
CA ARG A 86 4.46 11.67 -8.06
C ARG A 86 3.90 12.01 -9.44
N PHE A 87 2.58 12.05 -9.58
CA PHE A 87 1.94 12.13 -10.90
C PHE A 87 1.00 13.32 -11.07
N LEU A 88 0.48 13.90 -9.98
CA LEU A 88 -0.57 14.94 -10.02
C LEU A 88 -0.13 16.29 -9.42
N GLY A 89 0.91 16.28 -8.58
CA GLY A 89 1.50 17.45 -7.95
C GLY A 89 2.28 18.28 -8.97
N GLY A 90 1.59 19.18 -9.65
CA GLY A 90 2.13 20.08 -10.67
C GLY A 90 3.02 21.20 -10.14
N ASP A 91 3.96 20.92 -9.25
CA ASP A 91 4.99 21.88 -8.81
C ASP A 91 6.38 21.45 -9.31
N GLY A 92 6.67 21.83 -10.55
CA GLY A 92 7.87 22.60 -10.94
C GLY A 92 9.25 22.34 -10.31
N ARG A 93 9.57 21.16 -9.77
CA ARG A 93 10.93 20.88 -9.29
C ARG A 93 11.33 19.41 -9.44
N THR A 94 11.88 19.14 -10.63
CA THR A 94 12.97 18.18 -10.87
C THR A 94 12.75 16.74 -10.42
N GLU A 95 12.34 15.88 -11.35
CA GLU A 95 12.75 14.46 -11.30
C GLU A 95 13.07 13.89 -12.69
N THR A 96 13.84 14.63 -13.49
CA THR A 96 14.74 14.05 -14.52
C THR A 96 15.99 13.40 -13.91
N ALA A 97 16.04 13.15 -12.60
CA ALA A 97 17.18 12.54 -11.93
C ALA A 97 16.74 11.62 -10.80
N ARG A 98 16.22 10.44 -11.15
CA ARG A 98 16.57 9.14 -10.54
C ARG A 98 15.73 8.06 -11.20
N HIS A 99 16.17 7.64 -12.38
CA HIS A 99 16.12 6.21 -12.68
C HIS A 99 16.64 5.48 -11.43
N PRO A 100 15.90 4.53 -10.84
CA PRO A 100 16.58 3.51 -10.07
C PRO A 100 17.45 2.78 -11.08
N ALA A 101 18.74 3.08 -11.10
CA ALA A 101 19.71 2.22 -11.72
C ALA A 101 19.45 0.82 -11.14
N SER A 102 18.98 -0.09 -11.99
CA SER A 102 19.01 -1.51 -11.69
C SER A 102 20.41 -1.85 -11.20
N PRO A 103 20.60 -2.39 -9.98
CA PRO A 103 21.91 -2.90 -9.61
C PRO A 103 22.15 -4.19 -10.40
N THR A 104 22.82 -4.05 -11.55
CA THR A 104 23.40 -5.17 -12.28
C THR A 104 24.72 -5.54 -11.61
N GLY A 105 24.74 -6.64 -10.85
CA GLY A 105 25.98 -7.38 -10.54
C GLY A 105 26.11 -7.98 -9.13
N PRO A 106 26.18 -9.32 -8.97
CA PRO A 106 26.69 -10.01 -7.78
C PRO A 106 28.24 -10.16 -7.86
N PRO A 107 29.00 -10.80 -6.93
CA PRO A 107 28.63 -11.52 -5.69
C PRO A 107 29.50 -11.15 -4.46
N ARG A 108 28.99 -11.34 -3.23
CA ARG A 108 29.83 -11.74 -2.08
C ARG A 108 29.08 -12.71 -1.19
N HIS A 109 29.54 -13.96 -1.22
CA HIS A 109 29.22 -14.99 -0.24
C HIS A 109 29.40 -14.45 1.19
N VAL A 110 28.32 -14.45 1.97
CA VAL A 110 28.39 -14.56 3.43
C VAL A 110 27.67 -15.85 3.76
N GLY A 111 28.46 -16.85 4.15
CA GLY A 111 28.06 -18.25 4.24
C GLY A 111 26.93 -18.54 5.24
N PRO A 112 26.33 -19.73 5.13
CA PRO A 112 25.33 -20.20 6.08
C PRO A 112 25.98 -20.36 7.46
N ARG A 113 25.50 -19.62 8.46
CA ARG A 113 25.67 -20.05 9.86
C ARG A 113 24.68 -21.17 10.14
N THR A 114 24.96 -22.32 9.54
CA THR A 114 24.45 -23.62 9.97
C THR A 114 24.94 -23.86 11.39
N HIS A 115 24.02 -23.92 12.35
CA HIS A 115 24.32 -24.40 13.69
C HIS A 115 24.52 -25.92 13.61
N PRO A 116 25.72 -26.45 13.91
CA PRO A 116 25.95 -27.88 13.91
C PRO A 116 25.61 -28.38 15.31
N TYR A 117 24.34 -28.70 15.58
CA TYR A 117 23.97 -29.86 16.40
C TYR A 117 22.44 -29.95 16.54
N PRO A 118 21.85 -31.13 16.28
CA PRO A 118 20.46 -31.42 16.59
C PRO A 118 20.34 -31.74 18.09
N THR A 119 19.52 -31.01 18.84
CA THR A 119 19.13 -31.46 20.19
C THR A 119 17.90 -32.37 20.06
N PRO A 120 18.01 -33.65 20.46
CA PRO A 120 17.03 -34.67 20.14
C PRO A 120 15.73 -34.55 20.93
N HIS A 121 14.62 -34.80 20.23
CA HIS A 121 13.36 -35.23 20.83
C HIS A 121 13.61 -36.41 21.77
N ARG A 122 13.32 -36.26 23.07
CA ARG A 122 13.06 -37.41 23.93
C ARG A 122 11.56 -37.64 23.99
N VAL A 123 11.12 -38.61 23.20
CA VAL A 123 9.91 -39.39 23.46
C VAL A 123 10.30 -40.41 24.53
N ILE A 124 9.65 -40.38 25.69
CA ILE A 124 9.41 -41.60 26.45
C ILE A 124 7.91 -41.69 26.66
N ARG A 125 7.32 -42.70 26.05
CA ARG A 125 6.05 -43.32 26.45
C ARG A 125 6.38 -44.35 27.50
N THR A 126 5.75 -44.25 28.67
CA THR A 126 5.00 -45.30 29.41
C THR A 126 4.34 -44.62 30.58
#